data_AF-A0A7W5CAD2-F1
#
_entry.id   AF-A0A7W5CAD2-F1
#
_cell.length_a   1.000
_cell.length_b   1.000
_cell.length_c   1.000
_cell.angle_alpha   90.00
_cell.angle_beta   90.00
_cell.angle_gamma   90.00
#
_symmetry.space_group_name_H-M   'P 1'
#
loop_
_entity.id
_entity.type
_entity.pdbx_description
1 polymer ?
#
loop_
_entity_poly.entity_id
_entity_poly.type
_entity_poly.pdbx_seq_one_letter_code
_entity_poly.pdbx_strand_id
1 'polypeptide(L)'
;MNHLVYEYFIWSVGIGMTVVSLLLLREIRALKLGRTVQHMIWEQTGAWEGEGASAAFICLFLNMGPNNSEIVLALKKKYADRPLTVILNAPAWQANVLRKKINGQAIILSDETGKMGRHWGHLRNPIYIIIDQYGKIVKKDLVIH
;
A
#
# COMPACT_ATOMS: atom_id res chain seq x y z
N MET A 1 49.72 -13.23 -9.06
CA MET A 1 48.28 -13.14 -9.44
C MET A 1 48.22 -12.37 -10.76
N ASN A 2 47.58 -12.91 -11.81
CA ASN A 2 47.53 -12.26 -13.12
C ASN A 2 46.72 -10.95 -13.04
N HIS A 3 47.20 -9.89 -13.70
CA HIS A 3 46.54 -8.57 -13.78
C HIS A 3 45.05 -8.68 -14.14
N LEU A 4 44.74 -9.55 -15.12
CA LEU A 4 43.38 -9.87 -15.54
C LEU A 4 42.49 -10.36 -14.39
N VAL A 5 43.00 -11.21 -13.49
CA VAL A 5 42.24 -11.74 -12.35
C VAL A 5 41.89 -10.64 -11.35
N TYR A 6 42.81 -9.68 -11.15
CA TYR A 6 42.59 -8.54 -10.29
C TYR A 6 41.54 -7.56 -10.86
N GLU A 7 41.57 -7.32 -12.18
CA GLU A 7 40.56 -6.51 -12.86
C GLU A 7 39.16 -7.15 -12.79
N TYR A 8 39.04 -8.45 -13.07
CA TYR A 8 37.77 -9.17 -12.94
C TYR A 8 37.24 -9.12 -11.50
N PHE A 9 38.12 -9.22 -10.50
CA PHE A 9 37.72 -9.10 -9.10
C PHE A 9 37.13 -7.72 -8.80
N ILE A 10 37.81 -6.63 -9.18
CA ILE A 10 37.30 -5.26 -8.97
C ILE A 10 35.95 -5.05 -9.65
N TRP A 11 35.81 -5.48 -10.91
CA TRP A 11 34.55 -5.34 -11.64
C TRP A 11 33.42 -6.15 -11.00
N SER A 12 33.70 -7.37 -10.54
CA SER A 12 32.70 -8.21 -9.86
C SER A 12 32.21 -7.59 -8.55
N VAL A 13 33.11 -7.00 -7.77
CA VAL A 13 32.75 -6.28 -6.53
C VAL A 13 31.94 -5.03 -6.86
N GLY A 14 32.34 -4.25 -7.88
CA GLY A 14 31.60 -3.06 -8.32
C GLY A 14 30.16 -3.37 -8.77
N ILE A 15 29.98 -4.41 -9.58
CA ILE A 15 28.65 -4.88 -9.99
C ILE A 15 27.85 -5.36 -8.77
N GLY A 16 28.45 -6.14 -7.87
CA GLY A 16 27.80 -6.62 -6.66
C GLY A 16 27.29 -5.48 -5.78
N MET A 17 28.13 -4.48 -5.51
CA MET A 17 27.77 -3.28 -4.74
C MET A 17 26.66 -2.45 -5.42
N THR A 18 26.67 -2.38 -6.75
CA THR A 18 25.63 -1.68 -7.51
C THR A 18 24.28 -2.37 -7.38
N VAL A 19 24.24 -3.70 -7.51
CA VAL A 19 23.00 -4.49 -7.35
C VAL A 19 22.46 -4.36 -5.93
N VAL A 20 23.31 -4.49 -4.90
CA VAL A 20 22.89 -4.32 -3.50
C VAL A 20 22.34 -2.91 -3.25
N SER A 21 22.99 -1.88 -3.78
CA SER A 21 22.54 -0.50 -3.66
C SER A 21 21.16 -0.28 -4.30
N LEU A 22 20.92 -0.87 -5.48
CA LEU A 22 19.62 -0.82 -6.14
C LEU A 22 18.53 -1.54 -5.34
N LEU A 23 18.83 -2.69 -4.72
CA LEU A 23 17.90 -3.41 -3.86
C LEU A 23 17.55 -2.60 -2.61
N LEU A 24 18.55 -1.99 -1.95
CA LEU A 24 18.34 -1.12 -0.80
C LEU A 24 17.48 0.10 -1.15
N LEU A 25 17.74 0.76 -2.28
CA LEU A 25 16.92 1.88 -2.75
C LEU A 25 15.46 1.48 -2.98
N ARG A 26 15.20 0.26 -3.48
CA ARG A 26 13.85 -0.26 -3.66
C ARG A 26 13.14 -0.47 -2.32
N GLU A 27 13.81 -1.06 -1.35
CA GLU A 27 13.26 -1.27 0.00
C GLU A 27 12.98 0.07 0.71
N ILE A 28 13.91 1.03 0.63
CA ILE A 28 13.73 2.37 1.23
C ILE A 28 12.52 3.09 0.59
N ARG A 29 12.36 3.01 -0.74
CA ARG A 29 11.19 3.57 -1.43
C ARG A 29 9.89 2.91 -0.97
N ALA A 30 9.86 1.58 -0.85
CA ALA A 30 8.69 0.84 -0.38
C ALA A 30 8.29 1.22 1.06
N LEU A 31 9.29 1.35 1.96
CA LEU A 31 9.08 1.78 3.34
C LEU A 31 8.58 3.22 3.42
N LYS A 32 9.17 4.14 2.64
CA LYS A 32 8.73 5.54 2.58
C LYS A 32 7.28 5.62 2.12
N LEU A 33 6.89 4.85 1.10
CA LEU A 33 5.52 4.79 0.59
C LEU A 33 4.53 4.29 1.64
N GLY A 34 4.82 3.18 2.31
CA GLY A 34 3.90 2.65 3.32
C GLY A 34 3.76 3.60 4.52
N ARG A 35 4.84 4.27 4.95
CA ARG A 35 4.77 5.34 5.97
C ARG A 35 3.96 6.55 5.53
N THR A 36 4.06 6.97 4.27
CA THR A 36 3.22 8.06 3.76
C THR A 36 1.75 7.67 3.78
N VAL A 37 1.40 6.43 3.43
CA VAL A 37 0.01 5.94 3.54
C VAL A 37 -0.45 5.92 5.00
N GLN A 38 0.36 5.41 5.92
CA GLN A 38 0.05 5.44 7.35
C GLN A 38 -0.22 6.87 7.83
N HIS A 39 0.65 7.81 7.51
CA HIS A 39 0.51 9.21 7.91
C HIS A 39 -0.78 9.84 7.40
N MET A 40 -1.13 9.61 6.13
CA MET A 40 -2.37 10.13 5.54
C MET A 40 -3.61 9.52 6.19
N ILE A 41 -3.59 8.21 6.49
CA ILE A 41 -4.69 7.55 7.20
C ILE A 41 -4.84 8.16 8.60
N TRP A 42 -3.73 8.36 9.31
CA TRP A 42 -3.71 9.00 10.63
C TRP A 42 -4.29 10.41 10.59
N GLU A 43 -3.80 11.28 9.69
CA GLU A 43 -4.30 12.65 9.55
C GLU A 43 -5.81 12.73 9.29
N GLN A 44 -6.36 11.79 8.53
CA GLN A 44 -7.78 11.81 8.15
C GLN A 44 -8.71 11.14 9.16
N THR A 45 -8.21 10.22 9.98
CA THR A 45 -9.05 9.40 10.87
C THR A 45 -8.82 9.68 12.34
N GLY A 46 -7.66 10.25 12.70
CA GLY A 46 -7.20 10.33 14.09
C GLY A 46 -7.04 8.97 14.77
N ALA A 47 -7.19 7.86 14.02
CA ALA A 47 -7.24 6.51 14.54
C ALA A 47 -5.90 5.82 14.26
N TRP A 48 -4.96 5.97 15.20
CA TRP A 48 -3.65 5.30 15.27
C TRP A 48 -2.87 5.60 16.58
N GLU A 49 -3.56 5.91 17.68
CA GLU A 49 -2.99 5.91 19.04
C GLU A 49 -3.96 5.16 19.98
N GLY A 50 -3.65 3.87 20.22
CA GLY A 50 -4.41 2.96 21.11
C GLY A 50 -5.69 2.43 20.45
N GLU A 51 -5.92 1.14 20.22
CA GLU A 51 -5.42 -0.11 20.78
C GLU A 51 -5.05 -1.04 19.61
N GLY A 52 -3.83 -1.54 19.56
CA GLY A 52 -3.42 -2.51 18.52
C GLY A 52 -2.40 -2.03 17.48
N ALA A 53 -1.41 -1.22 17.90
CA ALA A 53 -0.17 -0.93 17.15
C ALA A 53 0.68 -2.18 16.78
N SER A 54 0.11 -3.38 16.90
CA SER A 54 0.70 -4.68 16.61
C SER A 54 0.20 -5.32 15.30
N ALA A 55 -0.88 -4.79 14.70
CA ALA A 55 -1.55 -5.48 13.59
C ALA A 55 -1.26 -4.81 12.24
N ALA A 56 -0.81 -5.60 11.28
CA ALA A 56 -0.74 -5.17 9.88
C ALA A 56 -2.13 -4.74 9.40
N PHE A 57 -2.22 -3.59 8.74
CA PHE A 57 -3.46 -3.07 8.20
C PHE A 57 -3.50 -3.23 6.68
N ILE A 58 -4.70 -3.18 6.13
CA ILE A 58 -4.93 -3.37 4.70
C ILE A 58 -5.37 -2.05 4.12
N CYS A 59 -4.73 -1.66 3.02
CA CYS A 59 -5.12 -0.52 2.24
C CYS A 59 -5.59 -1.00 0.86
N LEU A 60 -6.85 -0.74 0.54
CA LEU A 60 -7.48 -1.09 -0.72
C LEU A 60 -7.67 0.18 -1.55
N PHE A 61 -7.13 0.18 -2.77
CA PHE A 61 -7.29 1.27 -3.73
C PHE A 61 -8.38 0.90 -4.73
N LEU A 62 -9.38 1.77 -4.84
CA LEU A 62 -10.52 1.60 -5.75
C LEU A 62 -10.71 2.84 -6.62
N ASN A 63 -11.12 2.61 -7.86
CA ASN A 63 -11.81 3.60 -8.66
C ASN A 63 -13.32 3.47 -8.44
N MET A 64 -14.09 4.48 -8.82
CA MET A 64 -15.54 4.36 -8.83
C MET A 64 -16.00 3.25 -9.78
N GLY A 65 -16.82 2.35 -9.24
CA GLY A 65 -17.39 1.23 -9.97
C GLY A 65 -18.58 0.62 -9.22
N PRO A 66 -19.44 -0.14 -9.93
CA PRO A 66 -20.67 -0.69 -9.36
C PRO A 66 -20.42 -1.74 -8.26
N ASN A 67 -19.31 -2.48 -8.32
CA ASN A 67 -19.06 -3.65 -7.47
C ASN A 67 -18.14 -3.34 -6.27
N ASN A 68 -17.89 -2.06 -5.97
CA ASN A 68 -16.93 -1.67 -4.92
C ASN A 68 -17.32 -2.20 -3.54
N SER A 69 -18.61 -2.26 -3.22
CA SER A 69 -19.06 -2.82 -1.94
C SER A 69 -18.70 -4.29 -1.81
N GLU A 70 -18.95 -5.10 -2.84
CA GLU A 70 -18.65 -6.54 -2.82
C GLU A 70 -17.16 -6.80 -2.65
N ILE A 71 -16.31 -6.02 -3.32
CA ILE A 71 -14.86 -6.10 -3.20
C ILE A 71 -14.42 -5.82 -1.76
N VAL A 72 -14.94 -4.76 -1.15
CA VAL A 72 -14.63 -4.39 0.25
C VAL A 72 -15.06 -5.50 1.20
N LEU A 73 -16.28 -6.02 1.04
CA LEU A 73 -16.82 -7.10 1.87
C LEU A 73 -16.00 -8.39 1.71
N ALA A 74 -15.61 -8.76 0.49
CA ALA A 74 -14.79 -9.94 0.21
C ALA A 74 -13.40 -9.83 0.86
N LEU A 75 -12.76 -8.67 0.74
CA LEU A 75 -11.47 -8.42 1.40
C LEU A 75 -11.59 -8.44 2.92
N LYS A 76 -12.65 -7.84 3.47
CA LYS A 76 -12.88 -7.86 4.92
C LYS A 76 -13.14 -9.27 5.42
N LYS A 77 -13.86 -10.10 4.65
CA LYS A 77 -14.06 -11.53 4.98
C LYS A 77 -12.74 -12.31 4.94
N LYS A 78 -11.88 -12.04 3.95
CA LYS A 78 -10.58 -12.71 3.80
C LYS A 78 -9.58 -12.36 4.92
N TYR A 79 -9.64 -11.12 5.41
CA TYR A 79 -8.74 -10.61 6.45
C TYR A 79 -9.55 -9.97 7.59
N ALA A 80 -10.38 -10.79 8.24
CA ALA A 80 -11.33 -10.32 9.25
C ALA A 80 -10.63 -9.67 10.46
N ASP A 81 -9.45 -10.19 10.82
CA ASP A 81 -8.59 -9.78 11.93
C ASP A 81 -7.88 -8.44 11.70
N ARG A 82 -7.86 -7.92 10.47
CA ARG A 82 -7.09 -6.72 10.11
C ARG A 82 -7.99 -5.51 9.89
N PRO A 83 -7.56 -4.32 10.32
CA PRO A 83 -8.24 -3.09 9.94
C PRO A 83 -8.09 -2.87 8.43
N LEU A 84 -9.21 -2.54 7.79
CA LEU A 84 -9.30 -2.28 6.35
C LEU A 84 -9.59 -0.81 6.12
N THR A 85 -8.72 -0.16 5.35
CA THR A 85 -8.88 1.21 4.87
C THR A 85 -9.01 1.20 3.36
N VAL A 86 -10.02 1.88 2.85
CA VAL A 86 -10.34 1.99 1.43
C VAL A 86 -10.00 3.41 0.99
N ILE A 87 -9.09 3.54 0.03
CA ILE A 87 -8.78 4.80 -0.64
C ILE A 87 -9.53 4.79 -1.97
N LEU A 88 -10.60 5.58 -2.03
CA LEU A 88 -11.47 5.67 -3.19
C LEU A 88 -11.11 6.91 -4.00
N ASN A 89 -10.71 6.71 -5.26
CA ASN A 89 -10.49 7.80 -6.21
C ASN A 89 -11.85 8.33 -6.70
N ALA A 90 -12.43 9.21 -5.88
CA ALA A 90 -13.75 9.79 -6.05
C ALA A 90 -13.87 11.08 -5.21
N PRO A 91 -14.88 11.93 -5.48
CA PRO A 91 -15.30 12.99 -4.56
C PRO A 91 -15.84 12.45 -3.22
N ALA A 92 -15.71 13.23 -2.16
CA ALA A 92 -16.07 12.84 -0.79
C ALA A 92 -17.53 12.36 -0.64
N TRP A 93 -18.46 12.92 -1.42
CA TRP A 93 -19.86 12.51 -1.39
C TRP A 93 -20.06 11.06 -1.86
N GLN A 94 -19.28 10.57 -2.83
CA GLN A 94 -19.32 9.18 -3.29
C GLN A 94 -18.68 8.24 -2.29
N ALA A 95 -17.58 8.65 -1.66
CA ALA A 95 -16.98 7.92 -0.55
C ALA A 95 -17.97 7.73 0.61
N ASN A 96 -18.78 8.76 0.91
CA ASN A 96 -19.83 8.67 1.93
C ASN A 96 -20.96 7.69 1.54
N VAL A 97 -21.34 7.61 0.27
CA VAL A 97 -22.32 6.61 -0.21
C VAL A 97 -21.78 5.19 0.00
N LEU A 98 -20.52 4.94 -0.37
CA LEU A 98 -19.89 3.64 -0.14
C LEU A 98 -19.79 3.34 1.36
N ARG A 99 -19.45 4.34 2.18
CA ARG A 99 -19.32 4.21 3.65
C ARG A 99 -20.63 3.75 4.29
N LYS A 100 -21.76 4.32 3.83
CA LYS A 100 -23.11 3.89 4.26
C LYS A 100 -23.41 2.46 3.82
N LYS A 101 -23.05 2.08 2.59
CA LYS A 101 -23.30 0.72 2.06
C LYS A 101 -22.54 -0.37 2.82
N ILE A 102 -21.30 -0.11 3.23
CA ILE A 102 -20.46 -1.11 3.93
C ILE A 102 -20.62 -1.07 5.45
N ASN A 103 -21.47 -0.19 5.99
CA ASN A 103 -21.86 -0.11 7.40
C ASN A 103 -20.68 -0.23 8.40
N GLY A 104 -19.62 0.56 8.21
CA GLY A 104 -18.49 0.61 9.14
C GLY A 104 -17.50 -0.57 9.07
N GLN A 105 -17.66 -1.49 8.11
CA GLN A 105 -16.72 -2.61 7.94
C GLN A 105 -15.31 -2.20 7.49
N ALA A 106 -15.17 -0.99 6.95
CA ALA A 106 -13.90 -0.40 6.58
C ALA A 106 -13.92 1.12 6.77
N ILE A 107 -12.75 1.69 7.02
CA ILE A 107 -12.53 3.14 6.95
C ILE A 107 -12.49 3.50 5.46
N ILE A 108 -13.21 4.55 5.04
CA ILE A 108 -13.16 5.03 3.64
C ILE A 108 -12.61 6.44 3.59
N LEU A 109 -11.56 6.62 2.80
CA LEU A 109 -10.93 7.89 2.50
C LEU A 109 -11.18 8.25 1.03
N SER A 110 -11.38 9.53 0.77
CA SER A 110 -11.58 10.06 -0.59
C SER A 110 -10.25 10.60 -1.12
N ASP A 111 -9.81 10.09 -2.28
CA ASP A 111 -8.69 10.64 -3.05
C ASP A 111 -9.22 11.44 -4.23
N GLU A 112 -9.85 12.59 -3.96
CA GLU A 112 -10.51 13.41 -4.99
C GLU A 112 -9.56 13.87 -6.09
N THR A 113 -8.28 14.03 -5.74
CA THR A 113 -7.23 14.49 -6.65
C THR A 113 -6.52 13.35 -7.37
N GLY A 114 -6.85 12.09 -7.06
CA GLY A 114 -6.11 10.92 -7.53
C GLY A 114 -4.62 10.98 -7.17
N LYS A 115 -4.21 11.78 -6.17
CA LYS A 115 -2.80 11.95 -5.80
C LYS A 115 -2.27 10.66 -5.19
N MET A 116 -3.06 9.98 -4.36
CA MET A 116 -2.64 8.71 -3.75
C MET A 116 -2.57 7.60 -4.79
N GLY A 117 -3.58 7.49 -5.67
CA GLY A 117 -3.56 6.53 -6.78
C GLY A 117 -2.37 6.73 -7.73
N ARG A 118 -2.06 7.99 -8.06
CA ARG A 118 -0.90 8.35 -8.89
C ARG A 118 0.44 8.12 -8.19
N HIS A 119 0.55 8.46 -6.90
CA HIS A 119 1.79 8.28 -6.13
C HIS A 119 2.18 6.80 -6.01
N TRP A 120 1.19 5.91 -6.03
CA TRP A 120 1.42 4.47 -6.05
C TRP A 120 1.61 3.87 -7.46
N GLY A 121 1.54 4.68 -8.52
CA GLY A 121 1.79 4.26 -9.90
C GLY A 121 0.76 3.26 -10.43
N HIS A 122 -0.45 3.23 -9.88
CA HIS A 122 -1.42 2.20 -10.20
C HIS A 122 -2.34 2.58 -11.37
N LEU A 123 -2.04 1.99 -12.54
CA LEU A 123 -2.93 1.93 -13.70
C LEU A 123 -3.96 0.79 -13.61
N ARG A 124 -3.82 -0.14 -12.65
CA ARG A 124 -4.69 -1.31 -12.48
C ARG A 124 -5.36 -1.27 -11.11
N ASN A 125 -6.67 -1.05 -11.13
CA ASN A 125 -7.57 -1.13 -9.99
C ASN A 125 -8.60 -2.24 -10.27
N PRO A 126 -9.11 -2.94 -9.24
CA PRO A 126 -8.81 -2.83 -7.80
C PRO A 126 -7.48 -3.47 -7.38
N ILE A 127 -6.76 -2.83 -6.45
CA ILE A 127 -5.53 -3.38 -5.85
C ILE A 127 -5.53 -3.20 -4.33
N TYR A 128 -5.05 -4.19 -3.58
CA TYR A 128 -4.82 -4.05 -2.15
C TYR A 128 -3.36 -4.26 -1.79
N ILE A 129 -2.96 -3.59 -0.72
CA ILE A 129 -1.67 -3.74 -0.09
C ILE A 129 -1.86 -4.03 1.39
N ILE A 130 -0.94 -4.79 1.94
CA ILE A 130 -0.84 -5.05 3.38
C ILE A 130 0.40 -4.31 3.86
N ILE A 131 0.20 -3.40 4.80
CA ILE A 131 1.26 -2.62 5.41
C ILE A 131 1.38 -3.05 6.86
N ASP A 132 2.58 -3.39 7.31
CA ASP A 132 2.82 -3.72 8.71
C ASP A 132 2.82 -2.46 9.60
N GLN A 133 3.02 -2.67 10.90
CA GLN A 133 3.10 -1.59 11.89
C GLN A 133 4.25 -0.59 11.64
N TYR A 134 5.31 -0.97 10.93
CA TYR A 134 6.46 -0.11 10.67
C TYR A 134 6.33 0.70 9.37
N GLY A 135 5.24 0.48 8.64
CA GLY A 135 5.02 1.10 7.33
C GLY A 135 5.68 0.32 6.19
N LYS A 136 6.07 -0.94 6.41
CA LYS A 136 6.62 -1.79 5.34
C LYS A 136 5.48 -2.50 4.63
N ILE A 137 5.56 -2.53 3.30
CA ILE A 137 4.62 -3.28 2.46
C ILE A 137 5.00 -4.77 2.53
N VAL A 138 4.13 -5.57 3.12
CA VAL A 138 4.32 -7.02 3.27
C VAL A 138 3.75 -7.78 2.07
N LYS A 139 2.64 -7.29 1.51
CA LYS A 139 1.99 -7.90 0.35
C LYS A 139 1.36 -6.84 -0.53
N LYS A 140 1.36 -7.11 -1.83
CA LYS A 140 0.72 -6.31 -2.86
C LYS A 140 0.12 -7.24 -3.89
N ASP A 141 -1.18 -7.10 -4.16
CA ASP A 141 -1.87 -8.05 -5.04
C ASP A 141 -3.13 -7.41 -5.66
N LEU A 142 -3.47 -7.87 -6.86
CA LEU A 142 -4.72 -7.46 -7.51
C LEU A 142 -5.89 -8.18 -6.85
N VAL A 143 -7.03 -7.50 -6.76
CA VAL A 143 -8.26 -8.21 -6.42
C VAL A 143 -8.74 -8.88 -7.70
N ILE A 144 -8.37 -10.15 -7.89
CA ILE A 144 -8.88 -10.98 -8.97
C ILE A 144 -10.23 -11.54 -8.49
N HIS A 145 -11.29 -11.27 -9.26
CA HIS A 145 -12.62 -11.83 -9.07
C HIS A 145 -12.65 -13.32 -9.42
#